data_AF-A0A1G9PXH3-F1
#
_entry.id   AF-A0A1G9PXH3-F1
#
_cell.length_a   1.000
_cell.length_b   1.000
_cell.length_c   1.000
_cell.angle_alpha   90.00
_cell.angle_beta   90.00
_cell.angle_gamma   90.00
#
_symmetry.space_group_name_H-M   'P 1'
#
loop_
_entity.id
_entity.type
_entity.pdbx_description
1 polymer ?
#
loop_
_entity_poly.entity_id
_entity_poly.type
_entity_poly.pdbx_seq_one_letter_code
_entity_poly.pdbx_strand_id
1 'polypeptide(L)'
;MRKITFDEEELFAIAVFEPDTRGNTIKRLERVLPELQDDSEMRDLIRSAREKLKTISDREYALLDLDSYREELEWDMNEEENGNDEETADDNVEETEKTAEEK
;
A
#
# COMPACT_ATOMS: atom_id res chain seq x y z
N MET A 1 25.65 5.89 21.48
CA MET A 1 24.56 5.12 20.87
C MET A 1 24.51 5.49 19.40
N ARG A 2 24.58 4.52 18.49
CA ARG A 2 24.36 4.79 17.06
C ARG A 2 22.85 5.05 16.91
N LYS A 3 22.47 6.21 16.39
CA LYS A 3 21.08 6.45 16.00
C LYS A 3 20.80 5.52 14.81
N ILE A 4 19.90 4.57 14.99
CA ILE A 4 19.41 3.73 13.90
C ILE A 4 18.34 4.55 13.20
N THR A 5 18.55 4.84 11.91
CA THR A 5 17.57 5.50 11.05
C THR A 5 17.11 4.50 10.01
N PHE A 6 15.80 4.44 9.80
CA PHE A 6 15.21 3.66 8.74
C PHE A 6 15.05 4.54 7.50
N ASP A 7 15.27 3.93 6.35
CA ASP A 7 15.00 4.54 5.05
C ASP A 7 13.52 4.36 4.70
N GLU A 8 12.97 5.17 3.79
CA GLU A 8 11.54 5.15 3.44
C GLU A 8 11.10 3.78 2.95
N GLU A 9 11.90 3.14 2.09
CA GLU A 9 11.63 1.81 1.56
C GLU A 9 11.60 0.73 2.67
N GLU A 10 12.41 0.88 3.73
CA GLU A 10 12.41 -0.04 4.86
C GLU A 10 11.17 0.15 5.74
N LEU A 11 10.77 1.40 5.97
CA LEU A 11 9.54 1.72 6.72
C LEU A 11 8.31 1.19 5.99
N PHE A 12 8.27 1.37 4.66
CA PHE A 12 7.22 0.83 3.82
C PHE A 12 7.15 -0.70 3.90
N ALA A 13 8.28 -1.39 3.74
CA ALA A 13 8.32 -2.84 3.89
C ALA A 13 7.85 -3.31 5.28
N ILE A 14 8.25 -2.62 6.35
CA ILE A 14 7.79 -2.91 7.71
C ILE A 14 6.27 -2.75 7.83
N ALA A 15 5.71 -1.68 7.26
CA ALA A 15 4.27 -1.40 7.27
C ALA A 15 3.46 -2.44 6.48
N VAL A 16 3.96 -2.88 5.32
CA VAL A 16 3.35 -3.93 4.48
C VAL A 16 3.29 -5.28 5.20
N PHE A 17 4.37 -5.67 5.90
CA PHE A 17 4.46 -7.03 6.44
C PHE A 17 3.65 -7.27 7.71
N GLU A 18 3.87 -6.48 8.77
CA GLU A 18 3.11 -6.60 10.03
C GLU A 18 3.54 -5.50 11.03
N PRO A 19 2.72 -4.47 11.31
CA PRO A 19 3.11 -3.35 12.19
C PRO A 19 2.80 -3.56 13.68
N ASP A 20 2.15 -4.67 14.05
CA ASP A 20 1.57 -4.83 15.39
C ASP A 20 2.62 -4.89 16.51
N THR A 21 3.67 -5.69 16.32
CA THR A 21 4.77 -5.79 17.29
C THR A 21 6.08 -6.06 16.60
N ARG A 22 7.14 -5.36 17.04
CA ARG A 22 8.53 -5.56 16.58
C ARG A 22 8.93 -7.03 16.45
N GLY A 23 8.57 -7.84 17.45
CA GLY A 23 8.87 -9.27 17.48
C GLY A 23 8.16 -10.06 16.37
N ASN A 24 6.91 -9.73 16.07
CA ASN A 24 6.19 -10.38 14.97
C ASN A 24 6.69 -9.89 13.60
N THR A 25 6.96 -8.59 13.45
CA THR A 25 7.56 -8.03 12.23
C THR A 25 8.86 -8.75 11.89
N ILE A 26 9.78 -8.90 12.86
CA ILE A 26 11.04 -9.62 12.65
C ILE A 26 10.79 -11.07 12.18
N LYS A 27 9.85 -11.79 12.78
CA LYS A 27 9.51 -13.16 12.36
C LYS A 27 8.92 -13.20 10.96
N ARG A 28 8.10 -12.21 10.59
CA ARG A 28 7.51 -12.10 9.26
C ARG A 28 8.59 -11.85 8.21
N LEU A 29 9.49 -10.90 8.45
CA LEU A 29 10.64 -10.62 7.60
C LEU A 29 11.53 -11.88 7.44
N GLU A 30 11.76 -12.65 8.51
CA GLU A 30 12.52 -13.91 8.44
C GLU A 30 11.85 -15.00 7.59
N ARG A 31 10.52 -15.01 7.50
CA ARG A 31 9.77 -15.94 6.64
C ARG A 31 9.80 -15.55 5.16
N VAL A 32 9.92 -14.26 4.86
CA VAL A 32 9.89 -13.73 3.49
C VAL A 32 11.27 -13.77 2.84
N LEU A 33 12.35 -13.66 3.61
CA LEU A 33 13.73 -13.79 3.11
C LEU A 33 13.98 -14.99 2.17
N PRO A 34 13.50 -16.22 2.46
CA PRO A 34 13.65 -17.36 1.54
C PRO A 34 12.75 -17.29 0.29
N GLU A 35 11.70 -16.46 0.28
CA GLU A 35 10.88 -16.24 -0.92
C GLU A 35 11.56 -15.26 -1.89
N LEU A 36 12.37 -14.33 -1.36
CA LEU A 36 13.16 -13.36 -2.13
C LEU A 36 14.50 -13.91 -2.63
N GLN A 37 14.55 -15.20 -3.00
CA GLN A 37 15.80 -15.84 -3.45
C GLN A 37 16.36 -15.23 -4.73
N ASP A 38 15.47 -14.89 -5.67
CA ASP A 38 15.82 -14.30 -6.97
C ASP A 38 15.92 -12.77 -6.93
N ASP A 39 15.40 -12.14 -5.87
CA ASP A 39 15.29 -10.69 -5.75
C ASP A 39 16.29 -10.15 -4.70
N SER A 40 17.54 -10.00 -5.13
CA SER A 40 18.64 -9.63 -4.23
C SER A 40 18.45 -8.26 -3.56
N GLU A 41 17.85 -7.31 -4.29
CA GLU A 41 17.61 -5.96 -3.81
C GLU A 41 16.59 -5.95 -2.66
N MET A 42 15.42 -6.56 -2.87
CA MET A 42 14.43 -6.73 -1.80
C MET A 42 15.01 -7.54 -0.64
N ARG A 43 15.80 -8.58 -0.91
CA ARG A 43 16.40 -9.40 0.15
C ARG A 43 17.39 -8.62 1.01
N ASP A 44 18.16 -7.71 0.42
CA ASP A 44 19.08 -6.85 1.17
C ASP A 44 18.31 -5.78 1.96
N LEU A 45 17.23 -5.22 1.40
CA LEU A 45 16.31 -4.31 2.09
C LEU A 45 15.67 -4.97 3.33
N ILE A 46 15.04 -6.14 3.16
CA ILE A 46 14.41 -6.89 4.25
C ILE A 46 15.43 -7.32 5.31
N ARG A 47 16.65 -7.68 4.89
CA ARG A 47 17.73 -8.00 5.82
C ARG A 47 18.15 -6.78 6.63
N SER A 48 18.34 -5.63 5.98
CA SER A 48 18.69 -4.36 6.63
C SER A 48 17.62 -3.93 7.63
N ALA A 49 16.35 -3.88 7.21
CA ALA A 49 15.21 -3.55 8.06
C ALA A 49 15.15 -4.46 9.29
N ARG A 50 15.32 -5.78 9.10
CA ARG A 50 15.36 -6.76 10.20
C ARG A 50 16.51 -6.50 11.18
N GLU A 51 17.72 -6.21 10.70
CA GLU A 51 18.87 -5.95 11.57
C GLU A 51 18.71 -4.64 12.35
N LYS A 52 18.20 -3.60 11.70
CA LYS A 52 17.84 -2.33 12.35
C LYS A 52 16.76 -2.55 13.42
N LEU A 53 15.71 -3.33 13.15
CA LEU A 53 14.67 -3.71 14.12
C LEU A 53 15.20 -4.49 15.32
N LYS A 54 16.21 -5.35 15.14
CA LYS A 54 16.87 -6.06 16.25
C LYS A 54 17.67 -5.13 17.15
N THR A 55 18.09 -3.98 16.63
CA THR A 55 18.95 -3.02 17.33
C THR A 55 18.15 -2.00 18.15
N ILE A 56 16.92 -1.70 17.74
CA ILE A 56 16.02 -0.79 18.45
C ILE A 56 15.17 -1.50 19.52
N SER A 57 14.67 -0.72 20.48
CA SER A 57 13.74 -1.20 21.50
C SER A 57 12.27 -1.18 21.02
N ASP A 58 11.38 -1.90 21.70
CA ASP A 58 9.94 -1.87 21.38
C ASP A 58 9.34 -0.46 21.53
N ARG A 59 9.91 0.37 22.41
CA ARG A 59 9.53 1.78 22.55
C ARG A 59 9.92 2.62 21.34
N GLU A 60 11.10 2.38 20.77
CA GLU A 60 11.52 3.06 19.54
C GLU A 60 10.76 2.56 18.32
N TYR A 61 10.39 1.27 18.30
CA TYR A 61 9.52 0.72 17.29
C TYR A 61 8.14 1.38 17.28
N ALA A 62 7.55 1.61 18.46
CA ALA A 62 6.27 2.32 18.58
C ALA A 62 6.34 3.82 18.25
N LEU A 63 7.55 4.37 18.08
CA LEU A 63 7.77 5.74 17.61
C LEU A 63 7.98 5.80 16.09
N LEU A 64 8.02 4.65 15.40
CA LEU A 64 8.03 4.62 13.94
C LEU A 64 6.64 5.01 13.45
N ASP A 65 6.58 5.99 12.54
CA ASP A 65 5.33 6.47 11.95
C ASP A 65 4.85 5.53 10.85
N LEU A 66 4.47 4.31 11.24
CA LEU A 66 4.05 3.26 10.30
C LEU A 66 2.61 3.46 9.80
N ASP A 67 1.78 4.19 10.54
CA ASP A 67 0.39 4.46 10.17
C ASP A 67 0.32 5.27 8.86
N SER A 68 1.17 6.29 8.69
CA SER A 68 1.24 7.08 7.44
C SER A 68 1.46 6.20 6.19
N TYR A 69 2.35 5.21 6.29
CA TYR A 69 2.62 4.29 5.18
C TYR A 69 1.49 3.27 4.94
N ARG A 70 0.69 2.96 5.97
CA ARG A 70 -0.51 2.12 5.80
C ARG A 70 -1.65 2.87 5.15
N GLU A 71 -1.88 4.13 5.54
CA GLU A 71 -2.88 4.99 4.93
C GLU A 71 -2.57 5.20 3.44
N GLU A 72 -1.30 5.38 3.08
CA GLU A 72 -0.87 5.48 1.68
C GLU A 72 -1.17 4.19 0.89
N LEU A 73 -0.89 3.01 1.46
CA LEU A 73 -1.26 1.72 0.86
C LEU A 73 -2.78 1.54 0.70
N GLU A 74 -3.57 1.96 1.69
CA GLU A 74 -5.03 1.88 1.66
C GLU A 74 -5.63 2.83 0.63
N TRP A 75 -5.08 4.04 0.46
CA TRP A 75 -5.51 5.00 -0.57
C TRP A 75 -5.28 4.47 -1.98
N ASP A 76 -4.10 3.91 -2.25
CA ASP A 76 -3.72 3.39 -3.58
C ASP A 76 -4.62 2.21 -4.00
N MET A 77 -5.03 1.36 -3.05
CA MET A 77 -5.96 0.25 -3.31
C MET A 77 -7.43 0.69 -3.46
N ASN A 78 -7.82 1.81 -2.85
CA ASN A 78 -9.21 2.28 -2.83
C ASN A 78 -9.53 3.27 -3.98
N GLU A 79 -8.51 3.79 -4.68
CA GLU A 79 -8.70 4.53 -5.94
C GLU A 79 -9.07 3.63 -7.13
N GLU A 80 -8.66 2.35 -7.14
CA GLU A 80 -9.03 1.41 -8.22
C GLU A 80 -10.50 0.95 -8.16
N GLU A 81 -11.20 1.11 -7.02
CA GLU A 81 -12.60 0.67 -6.88
C GLU A 81 -13.65 1.77 -7.17
N ASN A 82 -13.25 3.03 -7.32
CA ASN A 82 -14.15 4.16 -7.61
C ASN A 82 -14.13 4.60 -9.09
N GLY A 83 -14.01 3.64 -10.02
CA GLY A 83 -13.96 3.89 -11.47
C GLY A 83 -15.17 3.43 -12.30
N ASN A 84 -16.22 2.88 -11.70
CA ASN A 84 -17.46 2.43 -12.35
C ASN A 84 -18.64 2.89 -11.45
N ASP A 85 -19.77 3.47 -11.85
CA ASP A 85 -20.45 3.68 -13.11
C ASP A 85 -21.28 4.97 -12.95
N GLU A 86 -21.16 5.96 -13.85
CA GLU A 86 -22.25 6.91 -14.11
C GLU A 86 -22.63 6.80 -15.59
N GLU A 87 -22.99 5.58 -16.02
CA GLU A 87 -23.84 5.39 -17.19
C GLU A 87 -25.28 5.74 -16.77
N THR A 88 -25.61 7.03 -16.77
CA THR A 88 -27.02 7.45 -16.80
C THR A 88 -27.51 7.34 -18.24
N ALA A 89 -27.82 6.11 -18.66
CA ALA A 89 -28.80 5.89 -19.70
C ALA A 89 -30.19 6.04 -19.08
N ASP A 90 -30.93 7.07 -19.50
CA ASP A 90 -32.36 7.09 -19.83
C ASP A 90 -32.95 8.49 -19.54
N ASP A 91 -33.10 9.30 -20.59
CA ASP A 91 -34.34 10.06 -20.76
C ASP A 91 -34.74 10.02 -22.23
N ASN A 92 -35.59 9.03 -22.48
CA ASN A 92 -36.47 8.90 -23.63
C ASN A 92 -37.31 10.18 -23.81
N VAL A 93 -37.03 10.99 -24.84
CA VAL A 93 -38.02 11.93 -25.39
C VAL A 93 -38.33 11.55 -26.84
N GLU A 94 -39.38 10.74 -26.93
CA GLU A 94 -40.38 10.62 -27.97
C GLU A 94 -40.00 11.02 -29.41
N GLU A 95 -40.01 10.00 -30.27
CA GLU A 95 -40.53 10.13 -31.63
C GLU A 95 -41.82 10.96 -31.63
N THR A 96 -41.79 12.11 -32.31
CA THR A 96 -42.99 12.59 -33.00
C THR A 96 -42.69 12.70 -34.48
N GLU A 97 -43.13 11.69 -35.21
CA GLU A 97 -43.44 11.80 -36.64
C GLU A 97 -44.36 13.02 -36.87
N LYS A 98 -44.01 13.90 -37.81
CA LYS A 98 -44.93 14.21 -38.93
C LYS A 98 -44.30 15.04 -40.05
N THR A 99 -44.48 14.45 -41.22
CA THR A 99 -44.42 14.92 -42.60
C THR A 99 -45.09 16.26 -42.95
N ALA A 100 -44.64 16.83 -44.08
CA ALA A 100 -45.29 17.83 -44.96
C ALA A 100 -45.21 19.30 -44.45
N GLU A 101 -45.03 20.35 -45.26
CA GLU A 101 -45.20 20.56 -46.69
C GLU A 101 -44.50 21.89 -47.10
N GLU A 102 -44.04 21.96 -48.35
CA GLU A 102 -44.06 23.14 -49.24
C GLU A 102 -43.14 24.36 -49.03
N LYS A 103 -42.12 24.47 -49.91
CA LYS A 103 -42.04 25.58 -50.88
C LYS A 103 -41.22 25.23 -52.12
#